data_AF-A0A1W1E201-F1
#
_entry.id   AF-A0A1W1E201-F1
#
_cell.length_a   1.000
_cell.length_b   1.000
_cell.length_c   1.000
_cell.angle_alpha   90.00
_cell.angle_beta   90.00
_cell.angle_gamma   90.00
#
_symmetry.space_group_name_H-M   'P 1'
#
loop_
_entity.id
_entity.type
_entity.pdbx_description
1 polymer ?
#
loop_
_entity_poly.entity_id
_entity_poly.type
_entity_poly.pdbx_seq_one_letter_code
_entity_poly.pdbx_strand_id
1 'polypeptide(L)'
;MVIASTSRSLYQQAVNQIERNKLKIPQPYDNILQELDEKLKHMIVSHTPQRKLSGGLHEETGAGYVAKHGGLVYRKTLNSEFTIKNAMSIVDEQVQNIVLEHISNYKNTKEAFNEENLQTLKLGKNLIKRVRVLQSKIKITKKQTAEDVLQQTKFGVKDKSGKIFKYMSYGNTHHVEIIKNTKTEKVKGKFVTMMEASHRAKGINMPKQPIIKVNHGDEWEFLMALHINDTVSVEQDDERVFYRVQKLDVGSKRFVLRLNTASTLSNKDEELYIGISEENFDKYQIKLHKINAIGGLIDD
;
A
#
# COMPACT_ATOMS: atom_id res chain seq x y z
N MET A 1 9.35 32.36 -4.66
CA MET A 1 10.12 33.43 -5.34
C MET A 1 9.25 34.65 -5.64
N VAL A 2 8.20 34.55 -6.47
CA VAL A 2 7.33 35.71 -6.83
C VAL A 2 6.83 36.50 -5.60
N ILE A 3 6.34 35.82 -4.57
CA ILE A 3 5.88 36.47 -3.33
C ILE A 3 7.04 37.21 -2.63
N ALA A 4 8.22 36.60 -2.55
CA ALA A 4 9.40 37.21 -1.91
C ALA A 4 9.95 38.41 -2.71
N SER A 5 9.78 38.40 -4.04
CA SER A 5 10.14 39.52 -4.91
C SER A 5 9.07 40.61 -4.96
N THR A 6 7.95 40.44 -4.26
CA THR A 6 6.87 41.43 -4.20
C THR A 6 7.07 42.34 -3.00
N SER A 7 7.18 43.64 -3.25
CA SER A 7 7.25 44.67 -2.21
C SER A 7 5.96 45.50 -2.16
N ARG A 8 5.76 46.24 -1.06
CA ARG A 8 4.65 47.19 -0.94
C ARG A 8 4.66 48.25 -2.06
N SER A 9 5.84 48.70 -2.48
CA SER A 9 5.98 49.66 -3.58
C SER A 9 5.61 49.03 -4.93
N LEU A 10 6.03 47.80 -5.20
CA LEU A 10 5.66 47.07 -6.41
C LEU A 10 4.15 46.84 -6.48
N TYR A 11 3.53 46.50 -5.35
CA TYR A 11 2.08 46.34 -5.24
C TYR A 11 1.33 47.65 -5.58
N GLN A 12 1.74 48.78 -4.99
CA GLN A 12 1.13 50.09 -5.30
C GLN A 12 1.28 50.48 -6.78
N GLN A 13 2.45 50.22 -7.36
CA GLN A 13 2.69 50.44 -8.79
C GLN A 13 1.79 49.56 -9.65
N ALA A 14 1.64 48.27 -9.31
CA ALA A 14 0.79 47.34 -10.03
C ALA A 14 -0.68 47.77 -10.00
N VAL A 15 -1.21 48.17 -8.84
CA VAL A 15 -2.59 48.68 -8.69
C VAL A 15 -2.82 49.89 -9.59
N ASN A 16 -1.94 50.89 -9.53
CA ASN A 16 -2.04 52.11 -10.36
C ASN A 16 -1.96 51.83 -11.87
N GLN A 17 -1.22 50.79 -12.28
CA GLN A 17 -1.09 50.39 -13.68
C GLN A 17 -2.27 49.54 -14.17
N ILE A 18 -2.85 48.71 -13.30
CA ILE A 18 -4.05 47.91 -13.58
C ILE A 18 -5.25 48.81 -13.83
N GLU A 19 -5.45 49.85 -13.00
CA GLU A 19 -6.50 50.87 -13.21
C GLU A 19 -6.38 51.56 -14.58
N ARG A 20 -5.18 51.53 -15.19
CA ARG A 20 -4.87 52.12 -16.48
C ARG A 20 -4.75 51.09 -17.62
N ASN A 21 -5.11 49.82 -17.40
CA ASN A 21 -4.96 48.69 -18.35
C ASN A 21 -3.54 48.56 -18.95
N LYS A 22 -2.49 48.88 -18.18
CA LYS A 22 -1.09 48.89 -18.63
C LYS A 22 -0.15 48.20 -17.66
N LEU A 23 -0.55 47.06 -17.10
CA LEU A 23 0.30 46.32 -16.16
C LEU A 23 1.58 45.84 -16.87
N LYS A 24 2.72 46.42 -16.51
CA LYS A 24 4.05 45.99 -16.95
C LYS A 24 4.96 45.92 -15.73
N ILE A 25 5.17 44.71 -15.24
CA ILE A 25 6.07 44.43 -14.11
C ILE A 25 7.43 44.00 -14.70
N PRO A 26 8.52 44.78 -14.50
CA PRO A 26 9.85 44.35 -14.89
C PRO A 26 10.32 43.19 -14.01
N GLN A 27 11.25 42.38 -14.53
CA GLN A 27 11.91 41.37 -13.71
C GLN A 27 12.73 42.04 -12.58
N PRO A 28 12.86 41.41 -11.40
CA PRO A 28 13.62 41.99 -10.30
C PRO A 28 15.09 42.26 -10.64
N TYR A 29 15.72 41.40 -11.44
CA TYR A 29 17.07 41.56 -11.99
C TYR A 29 17.24 40.64 -13.22
N ASP A 30 18.28 40.90 -14.00
CA ASP A 30 18.60 40.14 -15.21
C ASP A 30 18.93 38.67 -14.87
N ASN A 31 18.53 37.73 -15.73
CA ASN A 31 18.81 36.29 -15.59
C ASN A 31 18.12 35.54 -14.43
N ILE A 32 17.28 36.19 -13.61
CA ILE A 32 16.56 35.55 -12.49
C ILE A 32 15.83 34.24 -12.90
N LEU A 33 15.28 34.18 -14.11
CA LEU A 33 14.58 32.98 -14.60
C LEU A 33 15.56 31.82 -14.87
N GLN A 34 16.73 32.12 -15.42
CA GLN A 34 17.76 31.11 -15.69
C GLN A 34 18.36 30.59 -14.38
N GLU A 35 18.67 31.49 -13.45
CA GLU A 35 19.15 31.09 -12.12
C GLU A 35 18.12 30.25 -11.37
N LEU A 36 16.84 30.63 -11.45
CA LEU A 36 15.76 29.87 -10.82
C LEU A 36 15.62 28.49 -11.45
N ASP A 37 15.63 28.39 -12.78
CA ASP A 37 15.56 27.10 -13.49
C ASP A 37 16.68 26.16 -13.02
N GLU A 38 17.91 26.67 -12.96
CA GLU A 38 19.06 25.88 -12.53
C GLU A 38 18.97 25.45 -11.05
N LYS A 39 18.52 26.35 -10.17
CA LYS A 39 18.30 26.01 -8.75
C LYS A 39 17.19 24.98 -8.56
N LEU A 40 16.15 25.01 -9.39
CA LEU A 40 15.02 24.07 -9.29
C LEU A 40 15.42 22.65 -9.70
N LYS A 41 16.35 22.49 -10.65
CA LYS A 41 16.86 21.16 -11.06
C LYS A 41 17.46 20.36 -9.91
N HIS A 42 18.09 21.05 -8.95
CA HIS A 42 18.75 20.43 -7.80
C HIS A 42 17.94 20.54 -6.50
N MET A 43 16.69 20.99 -6.58
CA MET A 43 15.87 21.21 -5.40
C MET A 43 15.42 19.88 -4.79
N ILE A 44 15.66 19.74 -3.48
CA ILE A 44 15.15 18.61 -2.73
C ILE A 44 13.85 19.01 -2.02
N VAL A 45 12.74 18.43 -2.46
CA VAL A 45 11.43 18.67 -1.82
C VAL A 45 11.32 17.82 -0.56
N SER A 46 11.09 18.47 0.58
CA SER A 46 10.84 17.79 1.85
C SER A 46 9.43 17.21 1.89
N HIS A 47 9.32 15.92 2.19
CA HIS A 47 8.05 15.22 2.39
C HIS A 47 8.02 14.66 3.81
N THR A 48 6.92 14.87 4.53
CA THR A 48 6.77 14.31 5.88
C THR A 48 6.62 12.78 5.82
N PRO A 49 7.53 12.00 6.41
CA PRO A 49 7.43 10.55 6.43
C PRO A 49 6.27 10.04 7.28
N GLN A 50 5.62 8.96 6.84
CA GLN A 50 4.50 8.34 7.54
C GLN A 50 4.98 7.31 8.57
N ARG A 51 5.59 7.79 9.66
CA ARG A 51 6.12 6.93 10.74
C ARG A 51 5.16 6.74 11.92
N LYS A 52 3.96 7.33 11.84
CA LYS A 52 2.98 7.29 12.93
C LYS A 52 2.25 5.94 12.94
N LEU A 53 2.03 5.41 14.14
CA LEU A 53 1.14 4.28 14.38
C LEU A 53 -0.33 4.73 14.29
N SER A 54 -0.83 4.86 13.06
CA SER A 54 -2.22 5.23 12.77
C SER A 54 -2.74 4.53 11.52
N GLY A 55 -4.03 4.19 11.50
CA GLY A 55 -4.70 3.50 10.39
C GLY A 55 -5.25 2.13 10.80
N GLY A 56 -5.86 1.45 9.84
CA GLY A 56 -6.47 0.13 10.05
C GLY A 56 -5.42 -0.94 10.36
N LEU A 57 -5.59 -1.65 11.48
CA LEU A 57 -4.74 -2.79 11.86
C LEU A 57 -5.05 -4.02 11.00
N HIS A 58 -6.31 -4.16 10.60
CA HIS A 58 -6.84 -5.19 9.73
C HIS A 58 -7.91 -4.58 8.81
N GLU A 59 -8.22 -5.26 7.72
CA GLU A 59 -9.36 -4.94 6.87
C GLU A 59 -10.67 -5.09 7.65
N GLU A 60 -11.74 -4.41 7.23
CA GLU A 60 -13.05 -4.50 7.91
C GLU A 60 -13.73 -5.86 7.73
N THR A 61 -13.47 -6.50 6.58
CA THR A 61 -14.08 -7.78 6.23
C THR A 61 -13.15 -8.94 6.57
N GLY A 62 -13.68 -9.95 7.26
CA GLY A 62 -12.99 -11.20 7.53
C GLY A 62 -13.67 -12.41 6.90
N ALA A 63 -12.92 -13.48 6.71
CA ALA A 63 -13.37 -14.75 6.17
C ALA A 63 -13.29 -15.87 7.23
N GLY A 64 -14.22 -16.82 7.17
CA GLY A 64 -14.18 -18.02 8.01
C GLY A 64 -13.40 -19.13 7.30
N TYR A 65 -12.60 -19.90 8.04
CA TYR A 65 -11.97 -21.10 7.50
C TYR A 65 -12.93 -22.28 7.58
N VAL A 66 -13.12 -23.02 6.48
CA VAL A 66 -13.94 -24.24 6.46
C VAL A 66 -13.11 -25.41 5.97
N ALA A 67 -12.76 -26.32 6.89
CA ALA A 67 -11.88 -27.46 6.62
C ALA A 67 -12.40 -28.37 5.51
N LYS A 68 -13.72 -28.63 5.46
CA LYS A 68 -14.37 -29.44 4.40
C LYS A 68 -14.02 -28.96 2.99
N HIS A 69 -13.81 -27.66 2.81
CA HIS A 69 -13.53 -27.04 1.51
C HIS A 69 -12.06 -26.60 1.38
N GLY A 70 -11.24 -26.84 2.40
CA GLY A 70 -9.80 -26.55 2.39
C GLY A 70 -9.44 -25.09 2.21
N GLY A 71 -10.28 -24.14 2.66
CA GLY A 71 -10.05 -22.73 2.36
C GLY A 71 -10.87 -21.72 3.16
N LEU A 72 -10.59 -20.44 2.86
CA LEU A 72 -11.32 -19.30 3.42
C LEU A 72 -12.61 -19.06 2.63
N VAL A 73 -13.69 -18.86 3.37
CA VAL A 73 -15.03 -18.68 2.85
C VAL A 73 -15.61 -17.40 3.43
N TYR A 74 -16.25 -16.61 2.56
CA TYR A 74 -17.00 -15.43 2.96
C TYR A 74 -18.42 -15.50 2.41
N ARG A 75 -19.30 -14.68 2.98
CA ARG A 75 -20.69 -14.60 2.55
C ARG A 75 -20.84 -13.42 1.61
N LYS A 76 -21.31 -13.68 0.39
CA LYS A 76 -21.56 -12.65 -0.62
C LYS A 76 -23.05 -12.56 -0.93
N THR A 77 -23.56 -11.34 -1.04
CA THR A 77 -24.95 -11.08 -1.44
C THR A 77 -25.09 -11.32 -2.94
N LEU A 78 -26.20 -11.95 -3.34
CA LEU A 78 -26.55 -12.05 -4.75
C LEU A 78 -27.17 -10.72 -5.17
N ASN A 79 -26.53 -10.05 -6.11
CA ASN A 79 -26.91 -8.76 -6.66
C ASN A 79 -26.35 -8.65 -8.09
N SER A 80 -26.63 -7.54 -8.78
CA SER A 80 -26.19 -7.32 -10.16
C SER A 80 -24.67 -7.38 -10.38
N GLU A 81 -23.86 -7.17 -9.33
CA GLU A 81 -22.39 -7.28 -9.37
C GLU A 81 -21.87 -8.71 -9.17
N PHE A 82 -22.77 -9.68 -8.94
CA PHE A 82 -22.39 -11.06 -8.70
C PHE A 82 -22.00 -11.77 -10.00
N THR A 83 -20.70 -11.93 -10.21
CA THR A 83 -20.15 -12.56 -11.43
C THR A 83 -20.29 -14.09 -11.47
N ILE A 84 -20.25 -14.68 -12.68
CA ILE A 84 -20.21 -16.13 -12.92
C ILE A 84 -19.07 -16.82 -12.16
N LYS A 85 -17.89 -16.19 -12.10
CA LYS A 85 -16.74 -16.70 -11.33
C LYS A 85 -17.07 -16.91 -9.84
N ASN A 86 -17.88 -16.02 -9.25
CA ASN A 86 -18.34 -16.19 -7.87
C ASN A 86 -19.33 -17.36 -7.77
N ALA A 87 -20.23 -17.54 -8.74
CA ALA A 87 -21.17 -18.66 -8.77
C ALA A 87 -20.45 -20.02 -8.85
N MET A 88 -19.44 -20.13 -9.73
CA MET A 88 -18.56 -21.30 -9.82
C MET A 88 -17.71 -21.53 -8.56
N SER A 89 -17.58 -20.53 -7.70
CA SER A 89 -16.84 -20.62 -6.43
C SER A 89 -17.77 -20.79 -5.22
N ILE A 90 -19.08 -20.98 -5.43
CA ILE A 90 -20.02 -21.30 -4.35
C ILE A 90 -19.63 -22.64 -3.73
N VAL A 91 -19.64 -22.66 -2.40
CA VAL A 91 -19.11 -23.76 -1.60
C VAL A 91 -20.11 -24.92 -1.45
N ASP A 92 -21.40 -24.61 -1.49
CA ASP A 92 -22.49 -25.57 -1.39
C ASP A 92 -22.91 -25.99 -2.81
N GLU A 93 -22.73 -27.27 -3.14
CA GLU A 93 -22.95 -27.80 -4.50
C GLU A 93 -24.41 -27.69 -4.96
N GLN A 94 -25.38 -27.91 -4.06
CA GLN A 94 -26.80 -27.80 -4.41
C GLN A 94 -27.15 -26.34 -4.71
N VAL A 95 -26.72 -25.41 -3.85
CA VAL A 95 -26.91 -23.97 -4.06
C VAL A 95 -26.18 -23.51 -5.31
N GLN A 96 -24.97 -24.02 -5.57
CA GLN A 96 -24.20 -23.70 -6.76
C GLN A 96 -24.95 -24.07 -8.04
N ASN A 97 -25.47 -25.30 -8.13
CA ASN A 97 -26.19 -25.76 -9.30
C ASN A 97 -27.43 -24.90 -9.56
N ILE A 98 -28.23 -24.64 -8.53
CA ILE A 98 -29.42 -23.78 -8.63
C ILE A 98 -29.05 -22.37 -9.10
N VAL A 99 -27.96 -21.79 -8.57
CA VAL A 99 -27.52 -20.44 -8.96
C VAL A 99 -26.99 -20.41 -10.40
N LEU A 100 -26.27 -21.44 -10.83
CA LEU A 100 -25.76 -21.53 -12.21
C LEU A 100 -26.90 -21.75 -13.22
N GLU A 101 -27.85 -22.63 -12.90
CA GLU A 101 -29.07 -22.83 -13.67
C GLU A 101 -29.88 -21.53 -13.76
N HIS A 102 -30.05 -20.83 -12.64
CA HIS A 102 -30.72 -19.52 -12.63
C HIS A 102 -30.03 -18.53 -13.56
N ILE A 103 -28.69 -18.41 -13.52
CA ILE A 103 -27.94 -17.53 -14.45
C ILE A 103 -28.21 -17.93 -15.91
N SER A 104 -28.31 -19.23 -16.21
CA SER A 104 -28.50 -19.72 -17.58
C SER A 104 -29.86 -19.34 -18.20
N ASN A 105 -30.86 -19.03 -17.37
CA ASN A 105 -32.19 -18.59 -17.80
C ASN A 105 -32.23 -17.12 -18.25
N TYR A 106 -31.13 -16.37 -18.10
CA TYR A 106 -31.07 -14.95 -18.43
C TYR A 106 -29.87 -14.64 -19.33
N LYS A 107 -29.90 -13.48 -20.00
CA LYS A 107 -28.85 -13.10 -20.94
C LYS A 107 -27.52 -12.82 -20.25
N ASN A 108 -27.56 -12.30 -19.01
CA ASN A 108 -26.36 -11.95 -18.23
C ASN A 108 -26.64 -11.97 -16.72
N THR A 109 -25.56 -11.92 -15.92
CA THR A 109 -25.68 -11.96 -14.45
C THR A 109 -26.35 -10.75 -13.84
N LYS A 110 -26.29 -9.57 -14.47
CA LYS A 110 -26.95 -8.36 -13.94
C LYS A 110 -28.46 -8.51 -13.98
N GLU A 111 -28.96 -9.07 -15.08
CA GLU A 111 -30.37 -9.40 -15.26
C GLU A 111 -30.80 -10.54 -14.32
N ALA A 112 -30.02 -11.62 -14.26
CA ALA A 112 -30.32 -12.77 -13.39
C ALA A 112 -30.45 -12.38 -11.91
N PHE A 113 -29.70 -11.38 -11.46
CA PHE A 113 -29.69 -10.95 -10.05
C PHE A 113 -30.27 -9.54 -9.83
N ASN A 114 -31.21 -9.10 -10.67
CA ASN A 114 -32.03 -7.93 -10.37
C ASN A 114 -33.07 -8.26 -9.26
N GLU A 115 -33.75 -7.25 -8.72
CA GLU A 115 -34.65 -7.44 -7.58
C GLU A 115 -35.83 -8.38 -7.87
N GLU A 116 -36.36 -8.36 -9.10
CA GLU A 116 -37.50 -9.18 -9.52
C GLU A 116 -37.09 -10.65 -9.68
N ASN A 117 -36.01 -10.91 -10.42
CA ASN A 117 -35.51 -12.24 -10.70
C ASN A 117 -34.89 -12.90 -9.45
N LEU A 118 -34.38 -12.15 -8.48
CA LEU A 118 -33.95 -12.71 -7.20
C LEU A 118 -35.10 -13.32 -6.39
N GLN A 119 -36.36 -12.93 -6.64
CA GLN A 119 -37.51 -13.50 -5.94
C GLN A 119 -37.86 -14.91 -6.42
N THR A 120 -37.40 -15.31 -7.61
CA THR A 120 -37.61 -16.66 -8.15
C THR A 120 -36.54 -17.64 -7.65
N LEU A 121 -35.36 -17.13 -7.25
CA LEU A 121 -34.24 -17.94 -6.79
C LEU A 121 -34.46 -18.50 -5.36
N LYS A 122 -34.86 -19.78 -5.28
CA LYS A 122 -35.22 -20.47 -4.03
C LYS A 122 -34.52 -21.83 -3.88
N LEU A 123 -34.23 -22.19 -2.63
CA LEU A 123 -33.93 -23.56 -2.22
C LEU A 123 -35.11 -24.08 -1.39
N GLY A 124 -35.95 -24.91 -2.01
CA GLY A 124 -37.24 -25.29 -1.44
C GLY A 124 -38.13 -24.07 -1.23
N LYS A 125 -38.56 -23.81 0.02
CA LYS A 125 -39.38 -22.64 0.38
C LYS A 125 -38.58 -21.36 0.63
N ASN A 126 -37.25 -21.47 0.75
CA ASN A 126 -36.41 -20.36 1.23
C ASN A 126 -35.75 -19.62 0.06
N LEU A 127 -35.86 -18.29 0.08
CA LEU A 127 -35.14 -17.42 -0.88
C LEU A 127 -33.63 -17.46 -0.63
N ILE A 128 -32.86 -17.60 -1.71
CA ILE A 128 -31.40 -17.55 -1.64
C ILE A 128 -30.97 -16.10 -1.85
N LYS A 129 -30.73 -15.37 -0.76
CA LYS A 129 -30.29 -13.95 -0.84
C LYS A 129 -28.77 -13.79 -0.82
N ARG A 130 -28.07 -14.74 -0.17
CA ARG A 130 -26.62 -14.67 0.04
C ARG A 130 -26.04 -16.07 0.06
N VAL A 131 -24.87 -16.23 -0.56
CA VAL A 131 -24.19 -17.51 -0.70
C VAL A 131 -22.80 -17.47 -0.08
N ARG A 132 -22.27 -18.64 0.27
CA ARG A 132 -20.90 -18.81 0.74
C ARG A 132 -20.01 -19.08 -0.47
N VAL A 133 -18.97 -18.26 -0.64
CA VAL A 133 -18.04 -18.32 -1.77
C VAL A 133 -16.63 -18.60 -1.24
N LEU A 134 -15.94 -19.52 -1.89
CA LEU A 134 -14.55 -19.84 -1.62
C LEU A 134 -13.66 -18.70 -2.13
N GLN A 135 -12.97 -18.02 -1.22
CA GLN A 135 -12.07 -16.91 -1.56
C GLN A 135 -10.71 -17.43 -2.02
N SER A 136 -10.16 -18.37 -1.25
CA SER A 136 -8.82 -18.89 -1.48
C SER A 136 -8.70 -20.28 -0.86
N LYS A 137 -8.05 -21.19 -1.59
CA LYS A 137 -7.64 -22.49 -1.07
C LYS A 137 -6.35 -22.32 -0.28
N ILE A 138 -6.26 -23.01 0.85
CA ILE A 138 -5.05 -23.03 1.68
C ILE A 138 -4.35 -24.35 1.42
N LYS A 139 -3.07 -24.28 1.08
CA LYS A 139 -2.23 -25.47 0.92
C LYS A 139 -1.69 -25.87 2.27
N ILE A 140 -2.20 -26.97 2.80
CA ILE A 140 -1.74 -27.59 4.04
C ILE A 140 -0.66 -28.61 3.68
N THR A 141 0.38 -28.71 4.48
CA THR A 141 1.40 -29.76 4.34
C THR A 141 1.40 -30.65 5.57
N LYS A 142 2.08 -31.81 5.53
CA LYS A 142 2.21 -32.68 6.71
C LYS A 142 2.82 -31.96 7.93
N LYS A 143 3.51 -30.84 7.72
CA LYS A 143 4.24 -30.09 8.76
C LYS A 143 3.57 -28.77 9.16
N GLN A 144 2.55 -28.30 8.42
CA GLN A 144 1.91 -27.01 8.68
C GLN A 144 0.41 -27.16 8.57
N THR A 145 -0.28 -26.83 9.66
CA THR A 145 -1.74 -26.77 9.71
C THR A 145 -2.26 -25.54 8.95
N ALA A 146 -3.55 -25.52 8.66
CA ALA A 146 -4.18 -24.33 8.06
C ALA A 146 -4.03 -23.09 8.97
N GLU A 147 -4.06 -23.29 10.28
CA GLU A 147 -3.87 -22.20 11.26
C GLU A 147 -2.46 -21.63 11.18
N ASP A 148 -1.42 -22.48 11.09
CA ASP A 148 -0.02 -22.04 10.95
C ASP A 148 0.19 -21.18 9.70
N VAL A 149 -0.42 -21.58 8.58
CA VAL A 149 -0.32 -20.84 7.30
C VAL A 149 -1.08 -19.51 7.37
N LEU A 150 -2.28 -19.52 7.99
CA LEU A 150 -3.12 -18.32 8.06
C LEU A 150 -2.57 -17.28 9.03
N GLN A 151 -2.06 -17.69 10.20
CA GLN A 151 -1.52 -16.75 11.19
C GLN A 151 -0.29 -15.99 10.69
N GLN A 152 0.41 -16.48 9.66
CA GLN A 152 1.52 -15.77 9.02
C GLN A 152 1.07 -14.58 8.17
N THR A 153 -0.17 -14.59 7.68
CA THR A 153 -0.66 -13.63 6.67
C THR A 153 -1.96 -12.93 7.06
N LYS A 154 -2.62 -13.39 8.13
CA LYS A 154 -3.91 -12.91 8.61
C LYS A 154 -3.98 -12.90 10.12
N PHE A 155 -4.77 -11.96 10.63
CA PHE A 155 -5.13 -11.90 12.03
C PHE A 155 -6.32 -12.82 12.34
N GLY A 156 -6.12 -13.79 13.22
CA GLY A 156 -7.18 -14.67 13.71
C GLY A 156 -7.94 -14.06 14.88
N VAL A 157 -9.20 -13.69 14.67
CA VAL A 157 -10.10 -13.20 15.72
C VAL A 157 -10.60 -14.39 16.52
N LYS A 158 -10.39 -14.34 17.83
CA LYS A 158 -10.79 -15.38 18.78
C LYS A 158 -12.15 -15.08 19.39
N ASP A 159 -12.94 -16.12 19.63
CA ASP A 159 -14.19 -16.02 20.38
C ASP A 159 -13.92 -16.01 21.90
N LYS A 160 -14.98 -16.01 22.71
CA LYS A 160 -14.88 -16.04 24.18
C LYS A 160 -14.19 -17.30 24.72
N SER A 161 -14.15 -18.39 23.96
CA SER A 161 -13.45 -19.63 24.32
C SER A 161 -11.97 -19.62 23.92
N GLY A 162 -11.51 -18.56 23.23
CA GLY A 162 -10.15 -18.46 22.70
C GLY A 162 -9.96 -19.12 21.33
N LYS A 163 -11.01 -19.71 20.74
CA LYS A 163 -10.94 -20.36 19.43
C LYS A 163 -11.05 -19.35 18.30
N ILE A 164 -10.21 -19.49 17.28
CA ILE A 164 -10.29 -18.63 16.10
C ILE A 164 -11.55 -18.99 15.30
N PHE A 165 -12.42 -18.00 15.09
CA PHE A 165 -13.65 -18.16 14.31
C PHE A 165 -13.65 -17.35 13.01
N LYS A 166 -12.75 -16.37 12.88
CA LYS A 166 -12.65 -15.50 11.70
C LYS A 166 -11.21 -15.05 11.49
N TYR A 167 -10.79 -14.99 10.24
CA TYR A 167 -9.51 -14.44 9.82
C TYR A 167 -9.71 -13.11 9.09
N MET A 168 -8.97 -12.10 9.50
CA MET A 168 -8.97 -10.77 8.88
C MET A 168 -7.62 -10.56 8.20
N SER A 169 -7.62 -10.08 6.96
CA SER A 169 -6.37 -9.64 6.34
C SER A 169 -5.81 -8.47 7.15
N TYR A 170 -4.49 -8.40 7.29
CA TYR A 170 -3.86 -7.20 7.84
C TYR A 170 -4.20 -6.00 6.95
N GLY A 171 -4.34 -4.83 7.58
CA GLY A 171 -4.67 -3.59 6.89
C GLY A 171 -3.41 -2.98 6.29
N ASN A 172 -2.98 -1.86 6.84
CA ASN A 172 -1.84 -1.13 6.30
C ASN A 172 -0.49 -1.79 6.63
N THR A 173 0.46 -1.67 5.71
CA THR A 173 1.88 -1.91 5.99
C THR A 173 2.48 -0.64 6.56
N HIS A 174 3.14 -0.73 7.72
CA HIS A 174 3.76 0.43 8.38
C HIS A 174 5.10 0.79 7.73
N HIS A 175 5.95 -0.21 7.52
CA HIS A 175 7.26 -0.05 6.93
C HIS A 175 7.80 -1.38 6.40
N VAL A 176 8.93 -1.32 5.70
CA VAL A 176 9.71 -2.51 5.34
C VAL A 176 11.11 -2.39 5.93
N GLU A 177 11.56 -3.44 6.61
CA GLU A 177 12.93 -3.61 7.11
C GLU A 177 13.74 -4.31 6.01
N ILE A 178 14.78 -3.65 5.50
CA ILE A 178 15.69 -4.21 4.49
C ILE A 178 16.89 -4.80 5.21
N ILE A 179 17.15 -6.07 4.96
CA ILE A 179 18.22 -6.83 5.59
C ILE A 179 19.04 -7.57 4.53
N LYS A 180 20.34 -7.70 4.78
CA LYS A 180 21.30 -8.41 3.92
C LYS A 180 21.92 -9.57 4.68
N ASN A 181 22.04 -10.72 4.04
CA ASN A 181 22.73 -11.86 4.63
C ASN A 181 24.25 -11.65 4.48
N THR A 182 24.99 -11.72 5.59
CA THR A 182 26.44 -11.45 5.60
C THR A 182 27.30 -12.57 5.00
N LYS A 183 26.73 -13.74 4.74
CA LYS A 183 27.44 -14.89 4.13
C LYS A 183 27.08 -15.08 2.66
N THR A 184 25.82 -14.85 2.30
CA THR A 184 25.30 -15.13 0.96
C THR A 184 24.98 -13.88 0.16
N GLU A 185 25.22 -12.68 0.70
CA GLU A 185 24.90 -11.35 0.15
C GLU A 185 23.42 -11.08 -0.18
N LYS A 186 22.57 -12.08 0.01
CA LYS A 186 21.14 -12.05 -0.28
C LYS A 186 20.41 -10.95 0.50
N VAL A 187 19.80 -10.03 -0.22
CA VAL A 187 18.92 -9.01 0.33
C VAL A 187 17.47 -9.51 0.46
N LYS A 188 16.79 -9.14 1.55
CA LYS A 188 15.36 -9.42 1.80
C LYS A 188 14.67 -8.23 2.43
N GLY A 189 13.37 -8.10 2.14
CA GLY A 189 12.49 -7.15 2.81
C GLY A 189 11.56 -7.87 3.78
N LYS A 190 11.56 -7.45 5.05
CA LYS A 190 10.56 -7.84 6.03
C LYS A 190 9.54 -6.72 6.17
N PHE A 191 8.37 -6.92 5.58
CA PHE A 191 7.26 -5.98 5.65
C PHE A 191 6.58 -6.10 7.00
N VAL A 192 6.49 -4.98 7.72
CA VAL A 192 5.89 -4.90 9.06
C VAL A 192 4.52 -4.26 8.94
N THR A 193 3.49 -4.99 9.35
CA THR A 193 2.10 -4.50 9.33
C THR A 193 1.88 -3.45 10.42
N MET A 194 0.86 -2.61 10.26
CA MET A 194 0.45 -1.64 11.29
C MET A 194 0.08 -2.35 12.60
N MET A 195 -0.54 -3.52 12.52
CA MET A 195 -0.83 -4.36 13.69
C MET A 195 0.44 -4.81 14.40
N GLU A 196 1.39 -5.36 13.65
CA GLU A 196 2.67 -5.81 14.22
C GLU A 196 3.44 -4.63 14.84
N ALA A 197 3.55 -3.51 14.15
CA ALA A 197 4.19 -2.29 14.67
C ALA A 197 3.52 -1.80 15.96
N SER A 198 2.18 -1.85 16.02
CA SER A 198 1.42 -1.49 17.23
C SER A 198 1.66 -2.46 18.38
N HIS A 199 1.66 -3.77 18.10
CA HIS A 199 1.92 -4.80 19.12
C HIS A 199 3.33 -4.68 19.69
N ARG A 200 4.35 -4.43 18.84
CA ARG A 200 5.72 -4.16 19.26
C ARG A 200 5.80 -2.96 20.20
N ALA A 201 5.23 -1.83 19.78
CA ALA A 201 5.27 -0.58 20.55
C ALA A 201 4.51 -0.63 21.88
N LYS A 202 3.40 -1.39 21.93
CA LYS A 202 2.51 -1.47 23.10
C LYS A 202 2.73 -2.70 23.98
N GLY A 203 3.48 -3.70 23.51
CA GLY A 203 3.66 -4.97 24.21
C GLY A 203 2.39 -5.84 24.25
N ILE A 204 1.61 -5.86 23.16
CA ILE A 204 0.37 -6.66 23.08
C ILE A 204 0.74 -8.08 22.65
N ASN A 205 0.45 -9.07 23.50
CA ASN A 205 0.79 -10.49 23.28
C ASN A 205 2.30 -10.77 23.07
N MET A 206 3.16 -9.82 23.43
CA MET A 206 4.63 -9.93 23.38
C MET A 206 5.25 -8.84 24.27
N PRO A 207 6.50 -8.99 24.73
CA PRO A 207 7.21 -7.91 25.39
C PRO A 207 7.31 -6.67 24.48
N LYS A 208 7.25 -5.49 25.10
CA LYS A 208 7.43 -4.22 24.39
C LYS A 208 8.82 -4.19 23.75
N GLN A 209 8.87 -3.83 22.48
CA GLN A 209 10.10 -3.78 21.69
C GLN A 209 10.06 -2.60 20.70
N PRO A 210 11.21 -2.19 20.15
CA PRO A 210 11.26 -1.16 19.12
C PRO A 210 10.35 -1.47 17.93
N ILE A 211 9.74 -0.43 17.34
CA ILE A 211 8.89 -0.59 16.15
C ILE A 211 9.72 -1.15 14.99
N ILE A 212 10.91 -0.60 14.77
CA ILE A 212 11.87 -1.07 13.78
C ILE A 212 12.81 -2.05 14.47
N LYS A 213 12.86 -3.28 13.97
CA LYS A 213 13.81 -4.28 14.42
C LYS A 213 15.12 -4.09 13.64
N VAL A 214 16.23 -3.96 14.37
CA VAL A 214 17.57 -3.80 13.78
C VAL A 214 18.39 -5.09 13.91
N ASN A 215 18.23 -5.84 15.00
CA ASN A 215 18.90 -7.12 15.16
C ASN A 215 18.06 -8.25 14.53
N HIS A 216 18.53 -8.86 13.45
CA HIS A 216 17.88 -9.98 12.74
C HIS A 216 18.59 -11.33 12.92
N GLY A 217 19.45 -11.44 13.94
CA GLY A 217 20.34 -12.58 14.16
C GLY A 217 21.69 -12.38 13.49
N ASP A 218 22.67 -13.21 13.87
CA ASP A 218 24.08 -12.99 13.56
C ASP A 218 24.43 -13.06 12.05
N GLU A 219 23.56 -13.67 11.24
CA GLU A 219 23.75 -13.80 9.79
C GLU A 219 23.08 -12.68 8.98
N TRP A 220 22.36 -11.76 9.62
CA TRP A 220 21.56 -10.73 8.95
C TRP A 220 21.93 -9.34 9.45
N GLU A 221 22.49 -8.57 8.54
CA GLU A 221 22.76 -7.15 8.72
C GLU A 221 21.52 -6.33 8.34
N PHE A 222 21.19 -5.33 9.16
CA PHE A 222 20.14 -4.37 8.85
C PHE A 222 20.71 -3.24 8.00
N LEU A 223 20.13 -3.03 6.82
CA LEU A 223 20.54 -1.95 5.92
C LEU A 223 19.76 -0.67 6.20
N MET A 224 18.42 -0.76 6.21
CA MET A 224 17.54 0.38 6.40
C MET A 224 16.10 -0.05 6.69
N ALA A 225 15.29 0.90 7.18
CA ALA A 225 13.85 0.75 7.26
C ALA A 225 13.17 1.87 6.47
N LEU A 226 12.29 1.50 5.54
CA LEU A 226 11.62 2.43 4.64
C LEU A 226 10.15 2.57 5.01
N HIS A 227 9.72 3.81 5.24
CA HIS A 227 8.34 4.23 5.40
C HIS A 227 7.89 5.01 4.16
N ILE A 228 6.57 5.10 3.96
CA ILE A 228 6.02 6.00 2.93
C ILE A 228 6.49 7.43 3.22
N ASN A 229 6.87 8.14 2.15
CA ASN A 229 7.45 9.47 2.11
C ASN A 229 8.86 9.61 2.70
N ASP A 230 9.53 8.53 3.14
CA ASP A 230 10.97 8.62 3.40
C ASP A 230 11.72 9.01 2.11
N THR A 231 12.69 9.91 2.23
CA THR A 231 13.52 10.34 1.09
C THR A 231 14.71 9.42 0.93
N VAL A 232 14.91 8.95 -0.30
CA VAL A 232 16.06 8.12 -0.68
C VAL A 232 16.76 8.74 -1.87
N SER A 233 18.06 8.48 -2.01
CA SER A 233 18.76 8.72 -3.27
C SER A 233 19.11 7.38 -3.91
N VAL A 234 19.17 7.38 -5.23
CA VAL A 234 19.67 6.29 -6.04
C VAL A 234 20.72 6.83 -7.01
N GLU A 235 21.62 5.97 -7.44
CA GLU A 235 22.58 6.23 -8.50
C GLU A 235 21.99 5.77 -9.84
N GLN A 236 21.93 6.67 -10.81
CA GLN A 236 21.45 6.43 -12.17
C GLN A 236 22.31 7.23 -13.14
N ASP A 237 22.88 6.57 -14.14
CA ASP A 237 23.72 7.20 -15.17
C ASP A 237 24.83 8.10 -14.55
N ASP A 238 25.47 7.60 -13.49
CA ASP A 238 26.48 8.28 -12.68
C ASP A 238 25.99 9.56 -11.96
N GLU A 239 24.67 9.78 -11.91
CA GLU A 239 24.03 10.88 -11.18
C GLU A 239 23.26 10.39 -9.94
N ARG A 240 23.29 11.20 -8.88
CA ARG A 240 22.51 10.98 -7.66
C ARG A 240 21.12 11.61 -7.82
N VAL A 241 20.09 10.77 -7.96
CA VAL A 241 18.70 11.21 -8.13
C VAL A 241 17.92 10.97 -6.84
N PHE A 242 17.12 11.96 -6.42
CA PHE A 242 16.34 11.91 -5.18
C PHE A 242 14.88 11.52 -5.41
N TYR A 243 14.43 10.55 -4.62
CA TYR A 243 13.08 10.01 -4.64
C TYR A 243 12.47 10.03 -3.25
N ARG A 244 11.15 9.95 -3.17
CA ARG A 244 10.43 9.54 -1.97
C ARG A 244 9.84 8.15 -2.14
N VAL A 245 9.75 7.39 -1.06
CA VAL A 245 9.03 6.12 -1.05
C VAL A 245 7.53 6.41 -1.21
N GLN A 246 6.93 5.95 -2.30
CA GLN A 246 5.50 6.17 -2.56
C GLN A 246 4.64 5.02 -2.05
N LYS A 247 5.07 3.77 -2.28
CA LYS A 247 4.28 2.56 -1.98
C LYS A 247 5.18 1.41 -1.52
N LEU A 248 4.64 0.58 -0.64
CA LEU A 248 5.22 -0.70 -0.21
C LEU A 248 4.34 -1.83 -0.76
N ASP A 249 4.89 -2.67 -1.64
CA ASP A 249 4.15 -3.76 -2.31
C ASP A 249 4.64 -5.11 -1.76
N VAL A 250 3.91 -5.61 -0.76
CA VAL A 250 4.18 -6.89 -0.08
C VAL A 250 4.08 -8.06 -1.05
N GLY A 251 3.08 -8.05 -1.95
CA GLY A 251 2.78 -9.16 -2.85
C GLY A 251 3.91 -9.39 -3.86
N SER A 252 4.46 -8.31 -4.41
CA SER A 252 5.57 -8.36 -5.35
C SER A 252 6.95 -8.19 -4.69
N LYS A 253 7.01 -8.11 -3.35
CA LYS A 253 8.23 -7.90 -2.55
C LYS A 253 9.09 -6.73 -3.05
N ARG A 254 8.44 -5.60 -3.29
CA ARG A 254 9.08 -4.40 -3.85
C ARG A 254 8.57 -3.15 -3.17
N PHE A 255 9.24 -2.03 -3.43
CA PHE A 255 8.71 -0.70 -3.13
C PHE A 255 8.75 0.16 -4.39
N VAL A 256 7.92 1.19 -4.41
CA VAL A 256 7.83 2.14 -5.51
C VAL A 256 8.36 3.47 -5.01
N LEU A 257 9.37 3.98 -5.69
CA LEU A 257 9.94 5.30 -5.52
C LEU A 257 9.25 6.26 -6.49
N ARG A 258 9.11 7.52 -6.09
CA ARG A 258 8.66 8.60 -6.97
C ARG A 258 9.61 9.78 -6.85
N LEU A 259 9.92 10.44 -7.97
CA LEU A 259 10.74 11.65 -7.95
C LEU A 259 10.24 12.61 -6.86
N ASN A 260 11.14 13.15 -6.06
CA ASN A 260 10.77 14.01 -4.95
C ASN A 260 10.07 15.31 -5.40
N THR A 261 10.37 15.78 -6.63
CA THR A 261 9.78 16.96 -7.29
C THR A 261 8.46 16.68 -8.00
N ALA A 262 8.03 15.41 -8.10
CA ALA A 262 6.79 15.04 -8.78
C ALA A 262 5.57 15.71 -8.15
N SER A 263 4.82 16.47 -8.96
CA SER A 263 3.63 17.21 -8.53
C SER A 263 2.33 16.41 -8.65
N THR A 264 2.31 15.37 -9.49
CA THR A 264 1.12 14.53 -9.71
C THR A 264 1.42 13.06 -9.44
N LEU A 265 0.37 12.23 -9.36
CA LEU A 265 0.49 10.78 -9.20
C LEU A 265 0.31 10.01 -10.52
N SER A 266 -0.10 10.68 -11.59
CA SER A 266 -0.50 10.04 -12.86
C SER A 266 0.68 9.79 -13.80
N ASN A 267 1.73 10.59 -13.71
CA ASN A 267 2.93 10.38 -14.51
C ASN A 267 3.69 9.16 -13.97
N LYS A 268 3.85 8.14 -14.81
CA LYS A 268 4.55 6.89 -14.48
C LYS A 268 6.06 6.97 -14.75
N ASP A 269 6.50 7.91 -15.58
CA ASP A 269 7.93 8.09 -15.87
C ASP A 269 8.67 8.67 -14.66
N GLU A 270 7.92 9.21 -13.70
CA GLU A 270 8.42 9.68 -12.41
C GLU A 270 8.46 8.56 -11.34
N GLU A 271 8.01 7.33 -11.66
CA GLU A 271 8.04 6.18 -10.76
C GLU A 271 9.23 5.26 -11.07
N LEU A 272 9.86 4.75 -10.00
CA LEU A 272 10.89 3.72 -10.09
C LEU A 272 10.50 2.53 -9.20
N TYR A 273 10.36 1.36 -9.82
CA TYR A 273 9.97 0.13 -9.14
C TYR A 273 11.21 -0.65 -8.71
N ILE A 274 11.40 -0.83 -7.40
CA ILE A 274 12.57 -1.51 -6.85
C ILE A 274 12.15 -2.84 -6.22
N GLY A 275 12.47 -3.94 -6.90
CA GLY A 275 12.42 -5.27 -6.31
C GLY A 275 13.48 -5.42 -5.23
N ILE A 276 13.13 -6.02 -4.09
CA ILE A 276 14.09 -6.18 -2.99
C ILE A 276 14.98 -7.39 -3.28
N SER A 277 16.11 -7.13 -3.93
CA SER A 277 17.15 -8.08 -4.31
C SER A 277 18.54 -7.43 -4.24
N GLU A 278 19.58 -8.26 -4.12
CA GLU A 278 20.98 -7.83 -4.14
C GLU A 278 21.30 -7.02 -5.41
N GLU A 279 21.00 -7.57 -6.60
CA GLU A 279 21.18 -6.92 -7.89
C GLU A 279 20.63 -5.48 -7.94
N ASN A 280 19.43 -5.24 -7.41
CA ASN A 280 18.84 -3.90 -7.43
C ASN A 280 19.51 -2.97 -6.42
N PHE A 281 19.90 -3.47 -5.24
CA PHE A 281 20.59 -2.65 -4.25
C PHE A 281 22.00 -2.28 -4.70
N ASP A 282 22.69 -3.17 -5.40
CA ASP A 282 24.00 -2.89 -6.00
C ASP A 282 23.89 -1.97 -7.22
N LYS A 283 22.87 -2.17 -8.07
CA LYS A 283 22.62 -1.32 -9.24
C LYS A 283 22.28 0.12 -8.85
N TYR A 284 21.37 0.30 -7.90
CA TYR A 284 20.82 1.62 -7.58
C TYR A 284 21.50 2.30 -6.39
N GLN A 285 22.40 1.62 -5.67
CA GLN A 285 23.15 2.17 -4.52
C GLN A 285 22.26 2.97 -3.57
N ILE A 286 21.13 2.39 -3.18
CA ILE A 286 20.03 3.10 -2.51
C ILE A 286 20.48 3.59 -1.15
N LYS A 287 20.35 4.89 -0.88
CA LYS A 287 20.66 5.51 0.42
C LYS A 287 19.44 6.22 0.98
N LEU A 288 19.13 5.97 2.25
CA LEU A 288 18.07 6.65 2.99
C LEU A 288 18.62 7.95 3.61
N HIS A 289 17.87 9.04 3.49
CA HIS A 289 18.27 10.37 3.97
C HIS A 289 17.31 10.95 4.99
N LYS A 290 17.84 11.76 5.92
CA LYS A 290 17.08 12.59 6.85
C LYS A 290 17.03 14.00 6.33
N ILE A 291 15.81 14.48 6.07
CA ILE A 291 15.59 15.81 5.49
C ILE A 291 14.85 16.68 6.49
N ASN A 292 15.30 17.93 6.63
CA ASN A 292 14.62 18.92 7.46
C ASN A 292 13.39 19.51 6.75
N ALA A 293 12.67 20.43 7.40
CA ALA A 293 11.44 21.00 6.83
C ALA A 293 11.66 21.83 5.55
N ILE A 294 12.89 22.28 5.27
CA ILE A 294 13.23 23.12 4.11
C ILE A 294 13.95 22.36 2.99
N GLY A 295 14.06 21.03 3.09
CA GLY A 295 14.72 20.22 2.05
C GLY A 295 16.23 20.05 2.23
N GLY A 296 16.80 20.48 3.35
CA GLY A 296 18.21 20.26 3.67
C GLY A 296 18.46 18.86 4.22
N LEU A 297 19.51 18.20 3.74
CA LEU A 297 20.03 16.94 4.28
C LEU A 297 20.62 17.19 5.67
N ILE A 298 20.31 16.31 6.63
CA ILE A 298 20.75 16.40 8.03
C ILE A 298 21.89 15.40 8.30
N ASP A 299 22.02 14.40 7.45
CA ASP A 299 22.89 13.23 7.61
C ASP A 299 24.05 13.14 6.62
N ASP A 300 24.21 14.16 5.75
CA ASP A 300 25.42 14.39 4.95
C ASP A 300 26.45 15.22 5.74
#